data_AF-A0AAE1Q7I7-F1
#
_entry.id   AF-A0AAE1Q7I7-F1
#
_cell.length_a   1.000
_cell.length_b   1.000
_cell.length_c   1.000
_cell.angle_alpha   90.00
_cell.angle_beta   90.00
_cell.angle_gamma   90.00
#
_symmetry.space_group_name_H-M   'P 1'
#
loop_
_entity.id
_entity.type
_entity.pdbx_description
1 polymer ?
#
loop_
_entity_poly.entity_id
_entity_poly.type
_entity_poly.pdbx_seq_one_letter_code
_entity_poly.pdbx_strand_id
1 'polypeptide(L)'
;MSCTCSGDGQDGSSSSGGGSSSNTNTNNTITSITTTTTNTNTTTTITTGPCSQLCSLPELRLRFLCPADLTEVKALCREWFPIEYPDSWYADITSSPQFYALAATLHSRIIGLLVAETKPLNKLNKEDQDILAWPLRGELEVGYILTLGVVDGHRGIGVASLLLHNYLSMLSAPPSPCHGPVVSLGKPPVQAVLLHVLTTNTQAIAFYQRRSFVRHTFLPYYYNIQGKPRDGFTYVRYVNAQCTDYLQHWVSSVSGSEVCWWPVRVMAKFWGLVARSTTAIMAHRLS
;
A
#
# COMPACT_ATOMS: atom_id res chain seq x y z
N MET A 1 -4.79 5.75 -12.35
CA MET A 1 -3.62 6.54 -11.95
C MET A 1 -3.91 7.13 -10.58
N SER A 2 -3.09 6.83 -9.56
CA SER A 2 -3.12 7.56 -8.28
C SER A 2 -1.89 8.44 -8.16
N CYS A 3 -2.09 9.63 -7.64
CA CYS A 3 -1.05 10.61 -7.37
C CYS A 3 -1.41 11.25 -6.04
N THR A 4 -0.41 11.41 -5.16
CA THR A 4 -0.56 12.11 -3.89
C THR A 4 0.25 13.41 -3.93
N CYS A 5 -0.24 14.48 -3.33
CA CYS A 5 0.58 15.67 -3.10
C CYS A 5 1.48 15.40 -1.88
N SER A 6 2.80 15.38 -2.06
CA SER A 6 3.73 15.43 -0.92
C SER A 6 3.67 16.83 -0.31
N GLY A 7 3.27 16.95 0.96
CA GLY A 7 3.41 18.19 1.71
C GLY A 7 4.88 18.43 2.10
N ASP A 8 5.41 19.61 1.77
CA ASP A 8 6.78 20.03 2.09
C ASP A 8 6.91 20.67 3.49
N GLY A 9 8.10 20.49 4.09
CA GLY A 9 8.69 21.30 5.17
C GLY A 9 9.52 20.45 6.17
N GLN A 10 10.80 20.69 6.51
CA GLN A 10 11.80 21.75 6.23
C GLN A 10 13.24 21.20 6.51
N ASP A 11 14.24 21.75 5.78
CA ASP A 11 15.64 22.13 6.12
C ASP A 11 16.52 21.20 7.00
N GLY A 12 17.76 20.79 6.69
CA GLY A 12 18.80 21.32 5.80
C GLY A 12 20.10 21.59 6.59
N SER A 13 21.12 20.74 6.48
CA SER A 13 22.54 21.11 6.66
C SER A 13 23.50 19.99 6.21
N SER A 14 24.55 20.42 5.52
CA SER A 14 25.50 19.66 4.72
C SER A 14 26.84 19.44 5.44
N SER A 15 27.60 18.41 5.05
CA SER A 15 29.06 18.49 4.89
C SER A 15 29.63 17.27 4.15
N SER A 16 30.73 17.55 3.46
CA SER A 16 31.43 16.85 2.39
C SER A 16 32.55 15.91 2.83
N GLY A 17 32.93 14.94 1.98
CA GLY A 17 34.23 14.25 2.04
C GLY A 17 34.35 13.13 1.00
N GLY A 18 35.32 13.25 0.07
CA GLY A 18 35.44 12.41 -1.13
C GLY A 18 36.23 11.10 -0.98
N GLY A 19 36.44 10.44 -2.14
CA GLY A 19 37.59 9.54 -2.36
C GLY A 19 37.30 8.12 -2.85
N SER A 20 37.55 7.91 -4.14
CA SER A 20 38.23 6.76 -4.74
C SER A 20 37.52 5.41 -5.00
N SER A 21 37.61 5.05 -6.28
CA SER A 21 37.45 3.80 -7.00
C SER A 21 37.78 2.48 -6.30
N SER A 22 36.99 1.45 -6.59
CA SER A 22 37.52 0.14 -7.01
C SER A 22 36.45 -0.73 -7.66
N ASN A 23 36.84 -1.29 -8.80
CA ASN A 23 36.11 -2.15 -9.72
C ASN A 23 36.22 -3.60 -9.26
N THR A 24 35.13 -4.34 -9.07
CA THR A 24 35.16 -5.81 -9.12
C THR A 24 33.84 -6.36 -9.66
N ASN A 25 34.02 -7.06 -10.78
CA ASN A 25 33.08 -7.76 -11.59
C ASN A 25 32.79 -9.14 -10.95
N THR A 26 31.54 -9.49 -10.69
CA THR A 26 31.15 -10.89 -10.43
C THR A 26 29.81 -11.21 -11.07
N ASN A 27 29.90 -12.05 -12.09
CA ASN A 27 28.83 -12.77 -12.76
C ASN A 27 27.98 -13.57 -11.76
N ASN A 28 26.71 -13.81 -12.12
CA ASN A 28 25.90 -15.04 -11.92
C ASN A 28 24.42 -14.68 -12.15
N THR A 29 23.52 -15.45 -12.74
CA THR A 29 23.51 -16.59 -13.66
C THR A 29 22.07 -16.58 -14.20
N ILE A 30 21.89 -16.64 -15.52
CA ILE A 30 20.57 -16.58 -16.18
C ILE A 30 19.93 -17.97 -16.10
N THR A 31 18.81 -18.09 -15.40
CA THR A 31 17.95 -19.29 -15.47
C THR A 31 17.05 -19.16 -16.70
N SER A 32 17.50 -19.72 -17.82
CA SER A 32 16.70 -19.88 -19.04
C SER A 32 15.81 -21.11 -18.94
N ILE A 33 14.49 -20.91 -18.83
CA ILE A 33 13.49 -21.98 -18.93
C ILE A 33 13.21 -22.22 -20.41
N THR A 34 13.58 -23.42 -20.89
CA THR A 34 13.24 -23.93 -22.21
C THR A 34 11.95 -24.73 -22.09
N THR A 35 10.90 -24.37 -22.83
CA THR A 35 9.66 -25.16 -22.88
C THR A 35 9.44 -25.68 -24.30
N THR A 36 9.60 -26.99 -24.44
CA THR A 36 9.37 -27.78 -25.65
C THR A 36 7.90 -27.73 -26.07
N THR A 37 7.65 -27.41 -27.34
CA THR A 37 6.32 -27.40 -27.96
C THR A 37 5.88 -28.82 -28.33
N THR A 38 4.73 -29.26 -27.82
CA THR A 38 3.95 -30.36 -28.42
C THR A 38 2.53 -29.87 -28.69
N ASN A 39 2.20 -29.80 -29.98
CA ASN A 39 0.88 -29.47 -30.52
C ASN A 39 -0.10 -30.62 -30.30
N THR A 40 -1.27 -30.32 -29.74
CA THR A 40 -2.52 -31.02 -30.08
C THR A 40 -3.68 -30.02 -30.05
N ASN A 41 -4.34 -29.89 -31.20
CA ASN A 41 -5.48 -29.02 -31.44
C ASN A 41 -6.72 -29.51 -30.69
N THR A 42 -7.30 -28.66 -29.83
CA THR A 42 -8.72 -28.75 -29.48
C THR A 42 -9.27 -27.34 -29.27
N THR A 43 -10.18 -26.95 -30.15
CA THR A 43 -10.94 -25.70 -30.11
C THR A 43 -11.80 -25.67 -28.84
N THR A 44 -11.49 -24.76 -27.91
CA THR A 44 -12.41 -24.37 -26.84
C THR A 44 -12.19 -22.90 -26.54
N THR A 45 -13.22 -22.10 -26.80
CA THR A 45 -13.29 -20.67 -26.52
C THR A 45 -13.24 -20.45 -25.01
N ILE A 46 -12.05 -20.21 -24.48
CA ILE A 46 -11.82 -19.88 -23.07
C ILE A 46 -11.65 -18.36 -22.98
N THR A 47 -12.62 -17.72 -22.33
CA THR A 47 -12.54 -16.32 -21.89
C THR A 47 -11.34 -16.16 -20.97
N THR A 48 -10.23 -15.65 -21.50
CA THR A 48 -8.98 -15.51 -20.76
C THR A 48 -9.06 -14.38 -19.75
N GLY A 49 -8.83 -14.69 -18.47
CA GLY A 49 -8.65 -13.68 -17.42
C GLY A 49 -7.41 -12.81 -17.66
N PRO A 50 -7.33 -11.62 -17.04
CA PRO A 50 -6.33 -10.57 -17.35
C PRO A 50 -4.86 -10.96 -17.09
N CYS A 51 -4.58 -12.11 -16.48
CA CYS A 51 -3.21 -12.58 -16.22
C CYS A 51 -2.53 -13.16 -17.48
N SER A 52 -3.30 -13.64 -18.47
CA SER A 52 -2.76 -14.28 -19.68
C SER A 52 -2.04 -13.32 -20.63
N GLN A 53 -2.35 -12.02 -20.58
CA GLN A 53 -1.81 -11.02 -21.51
C GLN A 53 -0.41 -10.52 -21.15
N LEU A 54 0.03 -10.67 -19.90
CA LEU A 54 1.41 -10.32 -19.51
C LEU A 54 2.42 -11.37 -19.99
N CYS A 55 2.00 -12.65 -20.04
CA CYS A 55 2.85 -13.74 -20.52
C CYS A 55 3.26 -13.59 -21.98
N SER A 56 2.54 -12.78 -22.77
CA SER A 56 2.88 -12.45 -24.15
C SER A 56 3.82 -11.25 -24.32
N LEU A 57 4.32 -10.65 -23.24
CA LEU A 57 5.32 -9.58 -23.27
C LEU A 57 6.70 -10.13 -22.88
N PRO A 58 7.46 -10.76 -23.81
CA PRO A 58 8.68 -11.49 -23.50
C PRO A 58 9.80 -10.62 -22.90
N GLU A 59 9.74 -9.29 -23.13
CA GLU A 59 10.74 -8.34 -22.63
C GLU A 59 10.25 -7.49 -21.45
N LEU A 60 9.07 -7.77 -20.90
CA LEU A 60 8.61 -7.06 -19.71
C LEU A 60 9.50 -7.39 -18.52
N ARG A 61 10.14 -6.37 -17.95
CA ARG A 61 11.00 -6.49 -16.77
C ARG A 61 10.54 -5.54 -15.68
N LEU A 62 10.79 -5.94 -14.44
CA LEU A 62 10.66 -5.06 -13.28
C LEU A 62 12.06 -4.71 -12.78
N ARG A 63 12.32 -3.43 -12.55
CA ARG A 63 13.56 -2.96 -11.94
C ARG A 63 13.31 -1.71 -11.10
N PHE A 64 14.15 -1.48 -10.10
CA PHE A 64 14.11 -0.23 -9.37
C PHE A 64 14.58 0.94 -10.25
N LEU A 65 14.10 2.13 -9.93
CA LEU A 65 14.61 3.37 -10.52
C LEU A 65 16.08 3.60 -10.14
N CYS A 66 16.76 4.32 -11.01
CA CYS A 66 18.11 4.82 -10.79
C CYS A 66 18.19 6.31 -11.18
N PRO A 67 19.26 7.03 -10.81
CA PRO A 67 19.38 8.46 -11.10
C PRO A 67 19.27 8.82 -12.60
N ALA A 68 19.63 7.89 -13.49
CA ALA A 68 19.52 8.09 -14.94
C ALA A 68 18.05 8.15 -15.44
N ASP A 69 17.10 7.62 -14.68
CA ASP A 69 15.68 7.57 -15.06
C ASP A 69 14.95 8.91 -14.80
N LEU A 70 15.58 9.85 -14.10
CA LEU A 70 14.95 11.09 -13.62
C LEU A 70 14.19 11.84 -14.73
N THR A 71 14.82 12.04 -15.88
CA THR A 71 14.22 12.79 -16.99
C THR A 71 13.02 12.04 -17.58
N GLU A 72 13.11 10.73 -17.76
CA GLU A 72 12.02 9.91 -18.29
C GLU A 72 10.84 9.85 -17.31
N VAL A 73 11.11 9.60 -16.03
CA VAL A 73 10.08 9.55 -14.97
C VAL A 73 9.37 10.90 -14.84
N LYS A 74 10.10 12.01 -14.87
CA LYS A 74 9.52 13.36 -14.83
C LYS A 74 8.59 13.62 -16.02
N ALA A 75 8.98 13.21 -17.22
CA ALA A 75 8.15 13.33 -18.41
C ALA A 75 6.87 12.48 -18.28
N LEU A 76 7.00 11.21 -17.89
CA LEU A 76 5.87 10.29 -17.73
C LEU A 76 4.90 10.77 -16.65
N CYS A 77 5.38 11.22 -15.50
CA CYS A 77 4.52 11.73 -14.43
C CYS A 77 3.71 12.96 -14.86
N ARG A 78 4.31 13.88 -15.63
CA ARG A 78 3.60 15.06 -16.19
C ARG A 78 2.51 14.68 -17.18
N GLU A 79 2.71 13.59 -17.93
CA GLU A 79 1.70 13.07 -18.85
C GLU A 79 0.57 12.33 -18.12
N TRP A 80 0.93 11.56 -17.10
CA TRP A 80 0.00 10.65 -16.42
C TRP A 80 -0.85 11.33 -15.35
N PHE A 81 -0.30 12.37 -14.70
CA PHE A 81 -0.93 12.99 -13.55
C PHE A 81 -1.15 14.49 -13.79
N PRO A 82 -2.33 15.01 -13.43
CA PRO A 82 -2.63 16.44 -13.53
C PRO A 82 -1.98 17.27 -12.40
N ILE A 83 -1.12 16.65 -11.60
CA ILE A 83 -0.46 17.24 -10.43
C ILE A 83 1.03 17.35 -10.74
N GLU A 84 1.61 18.49 -10.42
CA GLU A 84 3.03 18.73 -10.55
C GLU A 84 3.77 18.40 -9.25
N TYR A 85 4.84 17.63 -9.37
CA TYR A 85 5.75 17.32 -8.28
C TYR A 85 6.98 18.23 -8.35
N PRO A 86 7.57 18.60 -7.20
CA PRO A 86 8.81 19.37 -7.20
C PRO A 86 9.99 18.55 -7.73
N ASP A 87 11.01 19.24 -8.26
CA ASP A 87 12.19 18.59 -8.83
C ASP A 87 13.00 17.77 -7.81
N SER A 88 13.00 18.21 -6.55
CA SER A 88 13.58 17.47 -5.42
C SER A 88 12.94 16.09 -5.26
N TRP A 89 11.61 15.99 -5.36
CA TRP A 89 10.90 14.72 -5.23
C TRP A 89 11.34 13.72 -6.31
N TYR A 90 11.52 14.15 -7.56
CA TYR A 90 12.03 13.29 -8.63
C TYR A 90 13.47 12.81 -8.37
N ALA A 91 14.32 13.66 -7.82
CA ALA A 91 15.67 13.29 -7.42
C ALA A 91 15.65 12.26 -6.27
N ASP A 92 14.77 12.45 -5.29
CA ASP A 92 14.62 11.57 -4.14
C ASP A 92 14.15 10.17 -4.54
N ILE A 93 13.10 10.04 -5.36
CA ILE A 93 12.56 8.72 -5.74
C ILE A 93 13.47 7.92 -6.68
N THR A 94 14.45 8.57 -7.31
CA THR A 94 15.42 7.93 -8.21
C THR A 94 16.75 7.61 -7.54
N SER A 95 17.03 8.22 -6.38
CA SER A 95 18.35 8.14 -5.74
C SER A 95 18.29 7.63 -4.29
N SER A 96 17.17 7.80 -3.59
CA SER A 96 17.04 7.44 -2.17
C SER A 96 16.51 6.01 -1.99
N PRO A 97 17.16 5.18 -1.15
CA PRO A 97 16.66 3.84 -0.81
C PRO A 97 15.44 3.86 0.12
N GLN A 98 15.02 5.04 0.59
CA GLN A 98 13.82 5.21 1.42
C GLN A 98 12.54 4.86 0.66
N PHE A 99 12.55 5.02 -0.66
CA PHE A 99 11.41 4.76 -1.52
C PHE A 99 11.48 3.35 -2.10
N TYR A 100 10.35 2.68 -2.07
CA TYR A 100 10.10 1.56 -2.96
C TYR A 100 9.69 2.11 -4.33
N ALA A 101 10.66 2.34 -5.21
CA ALA A 101 10.46 2.96 -6.52
C ALA A 101 10.68 1.94 -7.65
N LEU A 102 9.62 1.19 -8.01
CA LEU A 102 9.67 0.10 -8.97
C LEU A 102 9.10 0.52 -10.33
N ALA A 103 9.88 0.33 -11.38
CA ALA A 103 9.47 0.53 -12.78
C ALA A 103 9.22 -0.81 -13.49
N ALA A 104 8.19 -0.82 -14.33
CA ALA A 104 7.98 -1.83 -15.35
C ALA A 104 8.53 -1.31 -16.68
N THR A 105 9.46 -2.06 -17.27
CA THR A 105 10.13 -1.68 -18.52
C THR A 105 9.85 -2.66 -19.64
N LEU A 106 9.68 -2.14 -20.85
CA LEU A 106 9.53 -2.92 -22.08
C LEU A 106 10.43 -2.29 -23.15
N HIS A 107 11.29 -3.09 -23.81
CA HIS A 107 12.33 -2.60 -24.73
C HIS A 107 13.17 -1.43 -24.14
N SER A 108 13.56 -1.55 -22.87
CA SER A 108 14.30 -0.53 -22.10
C SER A 108 13.58 0.81 -21.88
N ARG A 109 12.29 0.92 -22.17
CA ARG A 109 11.44 2.09 -21.86
C ARG A 109 10.57 1.83 -20.66
N ILE A 110 10.37 2.83 -19.81
CA ILE A 110 9.46 2.73 -18.67
C ILE A 110 8.02 2.81 -19.18
N ILE A 111 7.25 1.73 -18.97
CA ILE A 111 5.83 1.67 -19.33
C ILE A 111 4.90 1.74 -18.12
N GLY A 112 5.44 1.56 -16.92
CA GLY A 112 4.69 1.71 -15.67
C GLY A 112 5.61 1.99 -14.49
N LEU A 113 5.06 2.63 -13.46
CA LEU A 113 5.79 3.05 -12.28
C LEU A 113 4.91 2.87 -11.04
N LEU A 114 5.49 2.34 -9.97
CA LEU A 114 4.96 2.40 -8.62
C LEU A 114 6.03 3.00 -7.71
N VAL A 115 5.70 4.08 -7.02
CA VAL A 115 6.53 4.61 -5.94
C VAL A 115 5.74 4.59 -4.65
N ALA A 116 6.32 3.99 -3.63
CA ALA A 116 5.78 3.95 -2.28
C ALA A 116 6.84 4.30 -1.24
N GLU A 117 6.40 4.77 -0.08
CA GLU A 117 7.28 5.06 1.05
C GLU A 117 6.69 4.44 2.31
N THR A 118 7.53 3.79 3.11
CA THR A 118 7.12 3.25 4.40
C THR A 118 7.39 4.29 5.48
N LYS A 119 6.33 4.73 6.17
CA LYS A 119 6.38 5.74 7.23
C LYS A 119 5.81 5.21 8.54
N PRO A 120 6.36 5.64 9.69
CA PRO A 120 5.67 5.51 10.96
C PRO A 120 4.30 6.21 10.92
N LEU A 121 3.29 5.66 11.60
CA LEU A 121 1.93 6.22 11.62
C LEU A 121 1.91 7.70 12.05
N ASN A 122 2.72 8.08 13.05
CA ASN A 122 2.80 9.45 13.56
C ASN A 122 3.43 10.46 12.57
N LYS A 123 4.06 9.98 11.49
CA LYS A 123 4.60 10.81 10.40
C LYS A 123 3.65 10.94 9.22
N LEU A 124 2.48 10.31 9.25
CA LEU A 124 1.43 10.56 8.27
C LEU A 124 0.80 11.94 8.50
N ASN A 125 0.15 12.45 7.45
CA ASN A 125 -0.66 13.65 7.56
C ASN A 125 -1.78 13.45 8.58
N LYS A 126 -2.24 14.54 9.20
CA LYS A 126 -3.22 14.50 10.30
C LYS A 126 -4.51 13.78 9.91
N GLU A 127 -4.95 13.94 8.67
CA GLU A 127 -6.13 13.31 8.09
C GLU A 127 -6.04 11.78 7.96
N ASP A 128 -4.83 11.20 7.99
CA ASP A 128 -4.58 9.77 7.79
C ASP A 128 -4.12 9.06 9.09
N GLN A 129 -3.92 9.81 10.19
CA GLN A 129 -3.47 9.24 11.47
C GLN A 129 -4.52 8.36 12.16
N ASP A 130 -5.77 8.36 11.68
CA ASP A 130 -6.86 7.55 12.22
C ASP A 130 -7.06 6.21 11.52
N ILE A 131 -6.25 5.90 10.49
CA ILE A 131 -6.30 4.64 9.74
C ILE A 131 -6.09 3.41 10.63
N LEU A 132 -5.31 3.56 11.72
CA LEU A 132 -5.10 2.50 12.71
C LEU A 132 -5.75 2.86 14.06
N ALA A 133 -6.32 1.85 14.72
CA ALA A 133 -6.97 2.02 16.02
C ALA A 133 -5.98 2.53 17.08
N TRP A 134 -6.49 3.29 18.06
CA TRP A 134 -5.69 3.92 19.13
C TRP A 134 -4.68 3.00 19.86
N PRO A 135 -4.97 1.72 20.18
CA PRO A 135 -4.04 0.85 20.90
C PRO A 135 -2.75 0.53 20.13
N LEU A 136 -2.75 0.80 18.83
CA LEU A 136 -1.74 0.35 17.88
C LEU A 136 -0.81 1.48 17.42
N ARG A 137 -1.04 2.73 17.84
CA ARG A 137 -0.41 3.92 17.23
C ARG A 137 1.06 4.19 17.59
N GLY A 138 1.69 3.38 18.44
CA GLY A 138 3.01 3.66 19.01
C GLY A 138 4.21 3.28 18.14
N GLU A 139 4.11 2.20 17.37
CA GLU A 139 5.28 1.60 16.71
C GLU A 139 4.96 0.98 15.35
N LEU A 140 3.88 1.41 14.68
CA LEU A 140 3.48 0.78 13.42
C LEU A 140 3.95 1.54 12.21
N GLU A 141 4.38 0.78 11.21
CA GLU A 141 4.68 1.30 9.89
C GLU A 141 3.45 1.18 8.97
N VAL A 142 3.33 2.16 8.07
CA VAL A 142 2.29 2.24 7.07
C VAL A 142 2.96 2.50 5.73
N GLY A 143 2.60 1.70 4.72
CA GLY A 143 3.04 1.90 3.36
C GLY A 143 2.19 2.97 2.68
N TYR A 144 2.79 4.01 2.15
CA TYR A 144 2.08 5.06 1.43
C TYR A 144 2.42 4.98 -0.06
N ILE A 145 1.45 4.69 -0.93
CA ILE A 145 1.66 4.70 -2.39
C ILE A 145 1.57 6.16 -2.85
N LEU A 146 2.71 6.74 -3.25
CA LEU A 146 2.78 8.11 -3.74
C LEU A 146 2.31 8.22 -5.19
N THR A 147 2.75 7.28 -6.02
CA THR A 147 2.35 7.23 -7.43
C THR A 147 2.18 5.80 -7.93
N LEU A 148 1.14 5.60 -8.75
CA LEU A 148 0.96 4.41 -9.57
C LEU A 148 0.41 4.81 -10.93
N GLY A 149 1.22 4.58 -11.97
CA GLY A 149 0.91 4.95 -13.35
C GLY A 149 1.37 3.91 -14.35
N VAL A 150 0.69 3.87 -15.49
CA VAL A 150 1.00 3.03 -16.65
C VAL A 150 0.68 3.83 -17.90
N VAL A 151 1.59 3.81 -18.87
CA VAL A 151 1.40 4.46 -20.17
C VAL A 151 0.14 3.96 -20.85
N ASP A 152 -0.59 4.83 -21.55
CA ASP A 152 -1.95 4.55 -22.01
C ASP A 152 -2.05 3.27 -22.88
N GLY A 153 -1.12 3.11 -23.83
CA GLY A 153 -1.07 1.93 -24.70
C GLY A 153 -0.79 0.59 -24.01
N HIS A 154 -0.42 0.59 -22.73
CA HIS A 154 -0.18 -0.62 -21.93
C HIS A 154 -1.13 -0.73 -20.74
N ARG A 155 -2.22 0.04 -20.72
CA ARG A 155 -3.31 -0.13 -19.73
C ARG A 155 -4.15 -1.34 -20.08
N GLY A 156 -4.89 -1.86 -19.09
CA GLY A 156 -5.80 -2.99 -19.28
C GLY A 156 -5.13 -4.37 -19.34
N ILE A 157 -3.84 -4.45 -19.66
CA ILE A 157 -3.11 -5.74 -19.79
C ILE A 157 -2.49 -6.25 -18.49
N GLY A 158 -2.62 -5.51 -17.38
CA GLY A 158 -2.22 -5.98 -16.06
C GLY A 158 -0.90 -5.42 -15.49
N VAL A 159 -0.21 -4.51 -16.17
CA VAL A 159 1.07 -3.91 -15.68
C VAL A 159 0.93 -3.28 -14.29
N ALA A 160 -0.12 -2.49 -14.06
CA ALA A 160 -0.38 -1.90 -12.74
C ALA A 160 -0.66 -2.96 -11.65
N SER A 161 -1.30 -4.08 -12.03
CA SER A 161 -1.52 -5.21 -11.11
C SER A 161 -0.20 -5.84 -10.71
N LEU A 162 0.70 -6.04 -11.67
CA LEU A 162 2.01 -6.65 -11.45
C LEU A 162 2.85 -5.79 -10.50
N LEU A 163 2.90 -4.48 -10.74
CA LEU A 163 3.60 -3.53 -9.87
C LEU A 163 3.05 -3.54 -8.44
N LEU A 164 1.73 -3.39 -8.28
CA LEU A 164 1.10 -3.39 -6.97
C LEU A 164 1.24 -4.74 -6.25
N HIS A 165 1.16 -5.85 -6.98
CA HIS A 165 1.36 -7.18 -6.41
C HIS A 165 2.79 -7.37 -5.91
N ASN A 166 3.80 -6.93 -6.67
CA ASN A 166 5.20 -7.02 -6.23
C ASN A 166 5.43 -6.22 -4.94
N TYR A 167 4.88 -5.01 -4.87
CA TYR A 167 4.95 -4.17 -3.67
C TYR A 167 4.30 -4.85 -2.46
N LEU A 168 3.05 -5.31 -2.59
CA LEU A 168 2.32 -5.94 -1.49
C LEU A 168 2.97 -7.27 -1.06
N SER A 169 3.51 -8.05 -2.00
CA SER A 169 4.20 -9.30 -1.71
C SER A 169 5.45 -9.07 -0.85
N MET A 170 6.23 -8.03 -1.16
CA MET A 170 7.38 -7.64 -0.33
C MET A 170 6.96 -7.26 1.10
N LEU A 171 5.82 -6.57 1.28
CA LEU A 171 5.32 -6.19 2.61
C LEU A 171 4.76 -7.37 3.43
N SER A 172 4.31 -8.43 2.76
CA SER A 172 3.71 -9.61 3.38
C SER A 172 4.65 -10.81 3.46
N ALA A 173 5.88 -10.71 2.95
CA ALA A 173 6.84 -11.81 2.99
C ALA A 173 7.17 -12.17 4.45
N PRO A 174 7.03 -13.45 4.86
CA PRO A 174 7.41 -13.86 6.21
C PRO A 174 8.92 -13.67 6.39
N PRO A 175 9.40 -13.37 7.61
CA PRO A 175 10.83 -13.33 7.90
C PRO A 175 11.45 -14.69 7.55
N SER A 176 12.28 -14.73 6.50
CA SER A 176 12.89 -15.98 6.03
C SER A 176 13.85 -16.53 7.10
N PRO A 177 13.76 -17.82 7.47
CA PRO A 177 14.61 -18.43 8.50
C PRO A 177 16.01 -18.87 8.00
N CYS A 178 16.28 -18.86 6.69
CA CYS A 178 17.48 -19.46 6.08
C CYS A 178 18.47 -18.48 5.45
N HIS A 179 18.21 -17.18 5.55
CA HIS A 179 19.22 -16.14 5.47
C HIS A 179 19.13 -15.38 6.79
N GLY A 180 20.24 -15.23 7.52
CA GLY A 180 20.28 -14.41 8.73
C GLY A 180 19.57 -13.07 8.49
N PRO A 181 18.92 -12.47 9.50
CA PRO A 181 17.84 -11.50 9.33
C PRO A 181 18.15 -10.47 8.24
N VAL A 182 17.51 -10.63 7.08
CA VAL A 182 17.13 -9.52 6.21
C VAL A 182 15.63 -9.29 6.40
N VAL A 183 15.18 -9.37 7.65
CA VAL A 183 14.25 -8.36 8.15
C VAL A 183 15.07 -7.08 8.16
N SER A 184 14.53 -5.93 7.74
CA SER A 184 15.17 -4.65 8.10
C SER A 184 15.35 -4.65 9.62
N LEU A 185 16.56 -4.99 10.10
CA LEU A 185 16.85 -5.21 11.51
C LEU A 185 16.34 -3.99 12.29
N GLY A 186 15.27 -4.17 13.07
CA GLY A 186 14.70 -3.12 13.91
C GLY A 186 13.55 -2.29 13.32
N LYS A 187 13.00 -2.62 12.14
CA LYS A 187 11.77 -1.96 11.66
C LYS A 187 10.50 -2.75 11.99
N PRO A 188 9.43 -2.08 12.48
CA PRO A 188 8.15 -2.72 12.72
C PRO A 188 7.51 -3.24 11.43
N PRO A 189 6.63 -4.24 11.50
CA PRO A 189 5.88 -4.69 10.34
C PRO A 189 4.96 -3.59 9.81
N VAL A 190 4.81 -3.51 8.49
CA VAL A 190 3.85 -2.62 7.84
C VAL A 190 2.44 -3.18 8.02
N GLN A 191 1.53 -2.39 8.58
CA GLN A 191 0.20 -2.88 8.98
C GLN A 191 -0.88 -2.57 7.96
N ALA A 192 -0.73 -1.43 7.29
CA ALA A 192 -1.64 -0.98 6.25
C ALA A 192 -0.87 -0.34 5.10
N VAL A 193 -1.51 -0.34 3.93
CA VAL A 193 -1.09 0.41 2.76
C VAL A 193 -2.18 1.41 2.43
N LEU A 194 -1.83 2.69 2.34
CA LEU A 194 -2.77 3.75 1.98
C LEU A 194 -2.35 4.47 0.70
N LEU A 195 -3.31 5.16 0.10
CA LEU A 195 -3.11 6.06 -1.02
C LEU A 195 -4.22 7.11 -1.06
N HIS A 196 -3.95 8.21 -1.75
CA HIS A 196 -4.98 9.16 -2.13
C HIS A 196 -5.30 9.04 -3.62
N VAL A 197 -6.57 9.30 -3.95
CA VAL A 197 -7.06 9.31 -5.33
C VAL A 197 -8.08 10.42 -5.51
N LEU A 198 -8.06 11.11 -6.66
CA LEU A 198 -9.11 12.06 -7.03
C LEU A 198 -10.48 11.37 -7.02
N THR A 199 -11.50 12.04 -6.49
CA THR A 199 -12.87 11.51 -6.46
C THR A 199 -13.43 11.24 -7.86
N THR A 200 -12.96 11.97 -8.87
CA THR A 200 -13.33 11.83 -10.27
C THR A 200 -12.59 10.72 -11.00
N ASN A 201 -11.54 10.12 -10.42
CA ASN A 201 -10.75 9.07 -11.07
C ASN A 201 -11.38 7.69 -10.89
N THR A 202 -12.51 7.47 -11.56
CA THR A 202 -13.31 6.24 -11.47
C THR A 202 -12.51 4.99 -11.84
N GLN A 203 -11.59 5.09 -12.80
CA GLN A 203 -10.72 3.98 -13.21
C GLN A 203 -9.78 3.53 -12.09
N ALA A 204 -9.12 4.49 -11.42
CA ALA A 204 -8.24 4.20 -10.29
C ALA A 204 -9.04 3.67 -9.09
N ILE A 205 -10.18 4.29 -8.79
CA ILE A 205 -11.08 3.83 -7.72
C ILE A 205 -11.47 2.36 -7.93
N ALA A 206 -11.97 2.02 -9.13
CA ALA A 206 -12.35 0.66 -9.46
C ALA A 206 -11.14 -0.30 -9.43
N PHE A 207 -9.95 0.16 -9.81
CA PHE A 207 -8.72 -0.62 -9.74
C PHE A 207 -8.36 -0.99 -8.29
N TYR A 208 -8.41 -0.03 -7.37
CA TYR A 208 -8.06 -0.25 -5.97
C TYR A 208 -9.10 -1.07 -5.22
N GLN A 209 -10.39 -0.80 -5.44
CA GLN A 209 -11.48 -1.58 -4.86
C GLN A 209 -11.40 -3.07 -5.22
N ARG A 210 -11.11 -3.39 -6.49
CA ARG A 210 -10.89 -4.78 -6.94
C ARG A 210 -9.67 -5.47 -6.33
N ARG A 211 -8.81 -4.73 -5.64
CA ARG A 211 -7.58 -5.22 -5.01
C ARG A 211 -7.63 -5.06 -3.49
N SER A 212 -8.84 -5.09 -2.94
CA SER A 212 -9.12 -5.08 -1.49
C SER A 212 -8.70 -3.80 -0.78
N PHE A 213 -8.59 -2.69 -1.50
CA PHE A 213 -8.54 -1.38 -0.87
C PHE A 213 -9.97 -0.91 -0.61
N VAL A 214 -10.22 -0.46 0.62
CA VAL A 214 -11.49 0.13 1.03
C VAL A 214 -11.35 1.64 1.11
N ARG A 215 -12.42 2.36 0.79
CA ARG A 215 -12.46 3.81 0.99
C ARG A 215 -12.50 4.08 2.49
N HIS A 216 -11.56 4.89 2.97
CA HIS A 216 -11.45 5.29 4.38
C HIS A 216 -12.10 6.66 4.59
N THR A 217 -11.54 7.70 3.97
CA THR A 217 -11.93 9.10 4.23
C THR A 217 -12.18 9.87 2.94
N PHE A 218 -13.11 10.82 2.97
CA PHE A 218 -13.28 11.85 1.94
C PHE A 218 -12.48 13.09 2.33
N LEU A 219 -11.68 13.60 1.38
CA LEU A 219 -10.76 14.71 1.57
C LEU A 219 -11.23 15.90 0.72
N PRO A 220 -12.00 16.85 1.28
CA PRO A 220 -12.48 18.01 0.53
C PRO A 220 -11.30 18.90 0.13
N TYR A 221 -11.28 19.36 -1.13
CA TYR A 221 -10.29 20.31 -1.66
C TYR A 221 -8.81 19.89 -1.52
N TYR A 222 -8.55 18.58 -1.39
CA TYR A 222 -7.22 18.03 -1.13
C TYR A 222 -6.19 18.30 -2.23
N TYR A 223 -6.62 18.25 -3.48
CA TYR A 223 -5.74 18.44 -4.63
C TYR A 223 -5.88 19.85 -5.20
N ASN A 224 -4.75 20.46 -5.58
CA ASN A 224 -4.74 21.68 -6.36
C ASN A 224 -4.30 21.37 -7.79
N ILE A 225 -5.23 21.40 -8.74
CA ILE A 225 -4.96 21.14 -10.15
C ILE A 225 -5.15 22.44 -10.91
N GLN A 226 -4.05 23.03 -11.39
CA GLN A 226 -4.04 24.30 -12.14
C GLN A 226 -4.77 25.43 -11.39
N GLY A 227 -4.51 25.56 -10.08
CA GLY A 227 -5.13 26.58 -9.23
C GLY A 227 -6.57 26.28 -8.82
N LYS A 228 -7.14 25.13 -9.22
CA LYS A 228 -8.51 24.73 -8.88
C LYS A 228 -8.48 23.61 -7.84
N PRO A 229 -9.15 23.81 -6.69
CA PRO A 229 -9.21 22.78 -5.66
C PRO A 229 -10.11 21.62 -6.11
N ARG A 230 -9.71 20.39 -5.79
CA ARG A 230 -10.38 19.14 -6.16
C ARG A 230 -10.38 18.17 -4.98
N ASP A 231 -11.44 17.41 -4.87
CA ASP A 231 -11.59 16.47 -3.76
C ASP A 231 -10.81 15.17 -3.99
N GLY A 232 -10.45 14.53 -2.88
CA GLY A 232 -9.81 13.22 -2.85
C GLY A 232 -10.56 12.20 -2.00
N PHE A 233 -10.16 10.95 -2.15
CA PHE A 233 -10.45 9.88 -1.21
C PHE A 233 -9.14 9.28 -0.70
N THR A 234 -9.09 8.95 0.59
CA THR A 234 -8.12 8.00 1.14
C THR A 234 -8.65 6.59 0.91
N TYR A 235 -7.81 5.73 0.34
CA TYR A 235 -8.04 4.29 0.22
C TYR A 235 -7.00 3.54 1.03
N VAL A 236 -7.43 2.49 1.73
CA VAL A 236 -6.58 1.70 2.63
C VAL A 236 -6.75 0.21 2.37
N ARG A 237 -5.66 -0.53 2.40
CA ARG A 237 -5.63 -1.99 2.48
C ARG A 237 -4.79 -2.43 3.68
N TYR A 238 -5.39 -3.19 4.58
CA TYR A 238 -4.67 -3.81 5.70
C TYR A 238 -3.92 -5.06 5.21
N VAL A 239 -2.65 -5.17 5.58
CA VAL A 239 -1.75 -6.24 5.10
C VAL A 239 -1.34 -7.22 6.19
N ASN A 240 -1.09 -6.74 7.41
CA ASN A 240 -0.64 -7.56 8.55
C ASN A 240 -1.50 -7.38 9.82
N ALA A 241 -2.64 -6.70 9.71
CA ALA A 241 -3.55 -6.49 10.83
C ALA A 241 -4.06 -7.85 11.31
N GLN A 242 -3.71 -8.21 12.55
CA GLN A 242 -4.26 -9.39 13.20
C GLN A 242 -5.79 -9.24 13.24
N CYS A 243 -6.49 -10.35 13.02
CA CYS A 243 -7.94 -10.48 12.79
C CYS A 243 -8.86 -9.68 13.74
N THR A 244 -8.36 -9.16 14.86
CA THR A 244 -9.05 -8.30 15.82
C THR A 244 -9.37 -6.89 15.29
N ASP A 245 -8.56 -6.34 14.37
CA ASP A 245 -8.69 -4.94 13.94
C ASP A 245 -9.84 -4.73 12.95
N TYR A 246 -10.11 -5.75 12.12
CA TYR A 246 -11.22 -5.75 11.18
C TYR A 246 -12.57 -5.74 11.91
N LEU A 247 -12.65 -6.47 13.03
CA LEU A 247 -13.87 -6.56 13.84
C LEU A 247 -14.13 -5.27 14.61
N GLN A 248 -13.12 -4.58 15.15
CA GLN A 248 -13.35 -3.31 15.85
C GLN A 248 -13.84 -2.20 14.92
N HIS A 249 -13.26 -2.05 13.72
CA HIS A 249 -13.70 -1.02 12.76
C HIS A 249 -15.08 -1.34 12.17
N TRP A 250 -15.37 -2.61 11.90
CA TRP A 250 -16.70 -3.02 11.43
C TRP A 250 -17.75 -2.84 12.53
N VAL A 251 -17.44 -3.21 13.77
CA VAL A 251 -18.34 -3.02 14.91
C VAL A 251 -18.56 -1.53 15.18
N SER A 252 -17.55 -0.66 15.09
CA SER A 252 -17.73 0.79 15.25
C SER A 252 -18.57 1.41 14.13
N SER A 253 -18.37 0.95 12.89
CA SER A 253 -19.13 1.42 11.72
C SER A 253 -20.58 0.91 11.70
N VAL A 254 -20.86 -0.25 12.29
CA VAL A 254 -22.22 -0.80 12.47
C VAL A 254 -22.90 -0.24 13.72
N SER A 255 -22.14 0.15 14.76
CA SER A 255 -22.67 0.80 15.97
C SER A 255 -22.94 2.29 15.82
N GLY A 256 -22.76 2.87 14.61
CA GLY A 256 -23.11 4.25 14.29
C GLY A 256 -24.63 4.52 14.26
N SER A 257 -25.46 3.49 14.33
CA SER A 257 -26.86 3.62 14.77
C SER A 257 -26.90 3.45 16.28
N GLU A 258 -27.45 4.41 17.01
CA GLU A 258 -27.56 4.43 18.46
C GLU A 258 -28.08 3.10 19.06
N VAL A 259 -27.19 2.16 19.34
CA VAL A 259 -27.52 1.00 20.16
C VAL A 259 -27.36 1.45 21.60
N CYS A 260 -28.47 1.95 22.14
CA CYS A 260 -28.63 2.25 23.56
C CYS A 260 -28.03 1.12 24.41
N TRP A 261 -26.96 1.40 25.16
CA TRP A 261 -26.30 0.49 26.12
C TRP A 261 -27.17 0.15 27.35
N TRP A 262 -28.47 0.41 27.28
CA TRP A 262 -29.45 0.19 28.34
C TRP A 262 -29.73 -1.30 28.61
N PRO A 263 -29.96 -2.17 27.62
CA PRO A 263 -30.32 -3.56 27.87
C PRO A 263 -29.19 -4.35 28.56
N VAL A 264 -27.93 -4.09 28.17
CA VAL A 264 -26.75 -4.75 28.74
C VAL A 264 -26.53 -4.35 30.20
N ARG A 265 -26.77 -3.08 30.55
CA ARG A 265 -26.65 -2.58 31.93
C ARG A 265 -27.78 -3.09 32.84
N VAL A 266 -28.99 -3.30 32.32
CA VAL A 266 -30.12 -3.86 33.07
C VAL A 266 -29.88 -5.35 33.37
N MET A 267 -29.41 -6.11 32.38
CA MET A 267 -29.10 -7.54 32.57
C MET A 267 -27.95 -7.78 33.55
N ALA A 268 -26.90 -6.94 33.53
CA ALA A 268 -25.80 -7.03 34.48
C ALA A 268 -26.24 -6.77 35.93
N LYS A 269 -27.16 -5.80 36.14
CA LYS A 269 -27.74 -5.53 37.46
C LYS A 269 -28.65 -6.66 37.95
N PHE A 270 -29.42 -7.26 37.04
CA PHE A 270 -30.30 -8.38 37.39
C PHE A 270 -29.51 -9.62 37.80
N TRP A 271 -28.43 -9.96 37.06
CA TRP A 271 -27.57 -11.09 37.40
C TRP A 271 -26.80 -10.89 38.72
N GLY A 272 -26.37 -9.66 39.02
CA GLY A 272 -25.78 -9.30 40.30
C GLY A 272 -26.73 -9.45 41.49
N LEU A 273 -28.04 -9.24 41.29
CA LEU A 273 -29.06 -9.41 42.32
C LEU A 273 -29.36 -10.90 42.58
N VAL A 274 -29.43 -11.71 41.51
CA VAL A 274 -29.62 -13.18 41.61
C VAL A 274 -28.43 -13.87 42.30
N ALA A 275 -27.20 -13.42 42.02
CA ALA A 275 -26.00 -13.93 42.68
C ALA A 275 -26.00 -13.61 44.19
N ARG A 276 -26.43 -12.42 44.60
CA ARG A 276 -26.50 -12.04 46.03
C ARG A 276 -27.54 -12.86 46.80
N SER A 277 -28.68 -13.16 46.19
CA SER A 277 -29.73 -13.98 46.81
C SER A 277 -29.33 -15.45 46.99
N THR A 278 -28.54 -16.01 46.08
CA THR A 278 -28.08 -17.41 46.17
C THR A 278 -27.02 -17.62 47.24
N THR A 279 -26.11 -16.66 47.43
CA THR A 279 -25.15 -16.68 48.56
C THR A 279 -25.82 -16.58 49.93
N ALA A 280 -26.90 -15.78 50.06
CA ALA A 280 -27.63 -15.64 51.31
C ALA A 280 -28.39 -16.93 51.72
N ILE A 281 -28.89 -17.69 50.74
CA ILE A 281 -29.59 -18.96 50.98
C ILE A 281 -28.62 -20.09 51.37
N MET A 282 -27.38 -20.09 50.85
CA MET A 282 -26.38 -21.09 51.25
C MET A 282 -25.77 -20.83 52.64
N ALA A 283 -25.74 -19.58 53.12
CA ALA A 283 -25.24 -19.24 54.45
C ALA A 283 -26.16 -19.70 55.60
N HIS A 284 -27.48 -19.83 55.35
CA HIS A 284 -28.46 -20.23 56.37
C HIS A 284 -28.60 -21.77 56.51
N ARG A 285 -27.84 -22.57 55.74
CA ARG A 285 -27.90 -24.04 55.80
C ARG A 285 -26.70 -24.69 56.49
N LEU A 286 -25.82 -23.88 57.10
CA LEU A 286 -24.58 -24.33 57.75
C LEU A 286 -24.41 -23.79 59.20
N SER A 287 -25.51 -23.42 59.89
CA SER A 287 -25.51 -23.23 61.35
C SER A 287 -26.45 -24.21 62.03
#